data_AF-A0A4R5UN94-F1
#
_entry.id   AF-A0A4R5UN94-F1
#
_cell.length_a   1.000
_cell.length_b   1.000
_cell.length_c   1.000
_cell.angle_alpha   90.00
_cell.angle_beta   90.00
_cell.angle_gamma   90.00
#
_symmetry.space_group_name_H-M   'P 1'
#
loop_
_entity.id
_entity.type
_entity.pdbx_description
1 polymer ?
#
loop_
_entity_poly.entity_id
_entity_poly.type
_entity_poly.pdbx_seq_one_letter_code
_entity_poly.pdbx_strand_id
1 'polypeptide(L)'
;MLHRNEFPSTVPLKSDDLELLQRFLEAWCEENHVDMNNEAAVNVASALIDWYQFELSDRNMLKPQPSKILPDSPRLQLLLQQLKEV
;
A
#
# COMPACT_ATOMS: atom_id res chain seq x y z
N MET A 1 15.33 3.22 -25.05
CA MET A 1 14.87 2.01 -24.37
C MET A 1 15.44 2.06 -22.95
N LEU A 2 14.61 2.42 -21.97
CA LEU A 2 15.05 2.50 -20.56
C LEU A 2 14.85 1.11 -19.93
N HIS A 3 15.94 0.52 -19.46
CA HIS A 3 15.92 -0.72 -18.69
C HIS A 3 15.19 -0.48 -17.37
N ARG A 4 13.99 -1.04 -17.25
CA ARG A 4 13.29 -1.19 -15.98
C ARG A 4 14.02 -2.27 -15.19
N ASN A 5 14.88 -1.89 -14.26
CA ASN A 5 15.39 -2.81 -13.25
C ASN A 5 14.21 -3.16 -12.33
N GLU A 6 13.47 -4.20 -12.68
CA GLU A 6 12.42 -4.80 -11.86
C GLU A 6 13.07 -5.68 -10.78
N PHE A 7 13.73 -5.04 -9.81
CA PHE A 7 13.96 -5.72 -8.54
C PHE A 7 12.70 -5.53 -7.71
N PRO A 8 11.97 -6.59 -7.32
CA PRO A 8 10.93 -6.45 -6.34
C PRO A 8 11.61 -5.91 -5.09
N SER A 9 11.27 -4.67 -4.72
CA SER A 9 11.67 -4.13 -3.43
C SER A 9 10.87 -4.93 -2.41
N THR A 10 11.43 -6.05 -1.95
CA THR A 10 10.86 -6.87 -0.89
C THR A 10 10.93 -6.03 0.38
N VAL A 11 9.93 -5.17 0.57
CA VAL A 11 9.76 -4.47 1.83
C VAL A 11 9.64 -5.57 2.89
N PRO A 12 10.58 -5.66 3.85
CA PRO A 12 10.53 -6.70 4.85
C PRO A 12 9.25 -6.51 5.66
N LEU A 13 8.44 -7.57 5.72
CA LEU A 13 7.24 -7.61 6.53
C LEU A 13 7.62 -7.30 7.98
N LYS A 14 7.00 -6.29 8.59
CA LYS A 14 7.16 -6.05 10.02
C LYS A 14 6.33 -7.07 10.79
N SER A 15 6.67 -7.30 12.05
CA SER A 15 5.92 -8.19 12.93
C SER A 15 4.44 -7.82 13.01
N ASP A 16 4.12 -6.52 13.08
CA ASP A 16 2.73 -6.03 13.08
C ASP A 16 1.97 -6.40 11.78
N ASP A 17 2.67 -6.40 10.64
CA ASP A 17 2.08 -6.72 9.34
C ASP A 17 1.75 -8.22 9.23
N LEU A 18 2.64 -9.07 9.74
CA LEU A 18 2.41 -10.51 9.78
C LEU A 18 1.23 -10.88 10.69
N GLU A 19 1.10 -10.24 11.84
CA GLU A 19 -0.05 -10.44 12.74
C GLU A 19 -1.36 -10.04 12.06
N LEU A 20 -1.37 -8.95 11.29
CA LEU A 20 -2.55 -8.54 10.51
C LEU A 20 -2.92 -9.59 9.45
N LEU A 21 -1.95 -10.05 8.67
CA LEU A 21 -2.19 -11.05 7.62
C LEU A 21 -2.64 -12.39 8.21
N GLN A 22 -2.08 -12.79 9.35
CA GLN A 22 -2.50 -14.00 10.06
C GLN A 22 -3.95 -13.91 10.53
N ARG A 23 -4.37 -12.79 11.12
CA ARG A 23 -5.77 -12.61 11.56
C ARG A 23 -6.76 -12.62 10.39
N PHE A 24 -6.36 -12.09 9.24
CA PHE A 24 -7.14 -12.17 8.01
C PHE A 24 -7.28 -13.61 7.52
N LEU A 25 -6.18 -14.36 7.51
CA LEU A 25 -6.19 -15.77 7.10
C LEU A 25 -7.06 -16.62 8.04
N GLU A 26 -6.97 -16.40 9.35
CA GLU A 26 -7.79 -17.09 10.36
C GLU A 26 -9.29 -16.83 10.11
N ALA A 27 -9.68 -15.57 9.92
CA ALA A 27 -11.07 -15.21 9.63
C ALA A 27 -11.58 -15.83 8.32
N TRP A 28 -10.74 -15.83 7.27
CA TRP A 28 -11.09 -16.46 5.99
C TRP A 28 -11.24 -17.98 6.14
N CYS A 29 -10.35 -18.63 6.89
CA CYS A 29 -10.43 -20.07 7.16
C CYS A 29 -11.71 -20.42 7.92
N GLU A 30 -12.08 -19.63 8.92
CA GLU A 30 -13.32 -19.81 9.69
C GLU A 30 -14.56 -19.65 8.80
N GLU A 31 -14.60 -18.61 7.95
CA GLU A 31 -15.72 -18.34 7.04
C GLU A 31 -15.89 -19.43 5.96
N ASN A 32 -14.78 -20.01 5.49
CA ASN A 32 -14.78 -21.00 4.42
C ASN A 32 -14.79 -22.45 4.95
N HIS A 33 -14.78 -22.64 6.27
CA HIS A 33 -14.65 -23.95 6.94
C HIS A 33 -13.42 -24.74 6.45
N VAL A 34 -12.31 -24.04 6.24
CA VAL A 34 -11.04 -24.59 5.75
C VAL A 34 -10.06 -24.68 6.91
N ASP A 35 -9.38 -25.83 7.05
CA ASP A 35 -8.29 -25.96 8.02
C ASP A 35 -7.07 -25.12 7.59
N MET A 36 -6.35 -24.55 8.55
CA MET A 36 -5.19 -23.71 8.29
C MET A 36 -4.06 -24.45 7.55
N ASN A 37 -3.99 -25.78 7.64
CA ASN A 37 -3.01 -26.62 6.94
C ASN A 37 -3.50 -27.10 5.56
N ASN A 38 -4.71 -26.71 5.15
CA ASN A 38 -5.23 -27.04 3.84
C ASN A 38 -4.46 -26.26 2.76
N GLU A 39 -4.25 -26.88 1.60
CA GLU A 39 -3.66 -26.25 0.42
C GLU A 39 -4.37 -24.94 0.04
N ALA A 40 -5.70 -24.88 0.23
CA ALA A 40 -6.47 -23.66 0.00
C ALA A 40 -6.03 -22.50 0.91
N ALA A 41 -5.78 -22.76 2.20
CA ALA A 41 -5.28 -21.75 3.14
C ALA A 41 -3.85 -21.30 2.79
N VAL A 42 -3.00 -22.23 2.36
CA VAL A 42 -1.62 -21.93 1.89
C VAL A 42 -1.63 -21.02 0.66
N ASN A 43 -2.54 -21.28 -0.29
CA ASN A 43 -2.69 -20.46 -1.49
C ASN A 43 -3.17 -19.05 -1.15
N VAL A 44 -4.13 -18.91 -0.24
CA VAL A 44 -4.62 -17.60 0.23
C VAL A 44 -3.53 -16.84 1.00
N ALA A 45 -2.79 -17.52 1.88
CA ALA A 45 -1.67 -16.93 2.60
C ALA A 45 -0.60 -16.36 1.66
N SER A 46 -0.26 -17.12 0.61
CA SER A 46 0.70 -16.69 -0.41
C SER A 46 0.20 -15.46 -1.17
N ALA A 47 -1.06 -15.47 -1.60
CA ALA A 47 -1.67 -14.33 -2.29
C ALA A 47 -1.75 -13.07 -1.41
N LEU A 48 -2.03 -13.23 -0.10
CA LEU A 48 -2.07 -12.13 0.86
C LEU A 48 -0.69 -11.50 1.05
N ILE A 49 0.37 -12.31 1.14
CA ILE A 49 1.75 -11.82 1.25
C ILE A 49 2.16 -11.09 -0.02
N ASP A 50 1.87 -11.65 -1.19
CA ASP A 50 2.18 -11.03 -2.48
C ASP A 50 1.47 -9.67 -2.59
N TRP A 51 0.15 -9.64 -2.37
CA TRP A 51 -0.63 -8.41 -2.39
C TRP A 51 -0.05 -7.34 -1.45
N TYR A 52 0.30 -7.73 -0.22
CA TYR A 52 0.85 -6.81 0.77
C TYR A 52 2.19 -6.20 0.32
N GLN A 53 3.08 -7.02 -0.24
CA GLN A 53 4.40 -6.56 -0.70
C GLN A 53 4.33 -5.70 -1.97
N PHE A 54 3.44 -6.05 -2.92
CA PHE A 54 3.31 -5.32 -4.18
C PHE A 54 2.56 -3.99 -4.02
N GLU A 55 1.43 -3.97 -3.30
CA GLU A 55 0.66 -2.73 -3.08
C GLU A 55 1.40 -1.72 -2.21
N LEU A 56 2.20 -2.16 -1.22
CA LEU A 56 3.04 -1.23 -0.46
C LEU A 56 4.20 -0.66 -1.28
N SER A 57 4.76 -1.47 -2.19
CA SER A 57 5.75 -0.99 -3.15
C SER A 57 5.16 0.09 -4.07
N ASP A 58 3.91 -0.09 -4.52
CA ASP A 58 3.20 0.89 -5.33
C ASP A 58 2.77 2.13 -4.52
N ARG A 59 2.36 1.98 -3.25
CA ARG A 59 2.05 3.12 -2.36
C ARG A 59 3.24 4.05 -2.12
N ASN A 60 4.47 3.55 -2.15
CA ASN A 60 5.66 4.39 -2.12
C ASN A 60 5.89 5.14 -3.44
N MET A 61 5.38 4.64 -4.56
CA MET A 61 5.32 5.39 -5.84
C MET A 61 4.14 6.37 -5.88
N LEU A 62 3.06 6.12 -5.12
CA LEU A 62 1.85 6.95 -5.04
C LEU A 62 1.87 8.03 -3.95
N LYS A 63 2.95 8.17 -3.16
CA LYS A 63 3.18 9.43 -2.46
C LYS A 63 3.79 10.39 -3.48
N PRO A 64 3.03 11.29 -4.13
CA PRO A 64 3.66 12.49 -4.60
C PRO A 64 4.31 13.09 -3.36
N GLN A 65 5.65 13.13 -3.33
CA GLN A 65 6.29 14.17 -2.54
C GLN A 65 5.50 15.43 -2.88
N PRO A 66 4.94 16.17 -1.90
CA PRO A 66 4.30 17.43 -2.20
C PRO A 66 5.40 18.24 -2.88
N SER A 67 5.34 18.32 -4.21
CA SER A 67 6.23 19.14 -4.98
C SER A 67 6.00 20.51 -4.40
N LYS A 68 7.01 21.04 -3.71
CA LYS A 68 7.00 22.32 -3.00
C LYS A 68 6.67 23.50 -3.94
N ILE A 69 6.47 23.20 -5.21
CA ILE A 69 6.00 24.06 -6.27
C ILE A 69 4.47 23.92 -6.29
N LEU A 70 3.81 24.77 -5.51
CA LEU A 70 2.41 25.07 -5.72
C LEU A 70 2.21 25.43 -7.21
N PRO A 71 1.19 24.90 -7.89
CA PRO A 71 0.92 25.31 -9.26
C PRO A 71 0.68 26.83 -9.28
N ASP A 72 1.33 27.52 -10.22
CA ASP A 72 1.25 28.97 -10.43
C ASP A 72 -0.13 29.35 -11.01
N SER A 73 -1.17 29.00 -10.27
CA SER A 73 -2.56 29.29 -10.59
C SER A 73 -2.88 30.67 -10.00
N PRO A 74 -3.20 31.67 -10.84
CA PRO A 74 -3.57 33.01 -10.37
C PRO A 74 -4.75 32.98 -9.39
N ARG A 75 -5.64 31.99 -9.56
CA ARG A 75 -6.81 31.80 -8.70
C ARG A 75 -6.44 31.29 -7.31
N LEU A 76 -5.47 30.40 -7.19
CA LEU A 76 -4.99 29.91 -5.89
C LEU A 76 -4.24 31.01 -5.13
N GLN A 77 -3.44 31.83 -5.83
CA GLN A 77 -2.76 32.98 -5.26
C GLN A 77 -3.76 34.00 -4.68
N LEU A 78 -4.85 34.27 -5.41
CA LEU A 78 -5.93 35.16 -4.95
C LEU A 78 -6.58 34.62 -3.66
N LEU A 79 -6.92 33.34 -3.63
CA LEU A 79 -7.56 32.70 -2.48
C LEU A 79 -6.64 32.67 -1.26
N LEU A 80 -5.35 32.41 -1.45
CA LEU A 80 -4.35 32.44 -0.37
C LEU A 80 -4.16 33.85 0.20
N GLN A 81 -4.23 34.89 -0.64
CA GLN A 81 -4.17 36.28 -0.19
C GLN A 81 -5.37 36.63 0.68
N GLN A 82 -6.58 36.24 0.27
CA GLN A 82 -7.80 36.49 1.05
C GLN A 82 -7.80 35.80 2.42
N LEU A 83 -7.16 34.63 2.53
CA LEU A 83 -7.05 33.91 3.81
C LEU A 83 -6.01 34.51 4.77
N LYS A 84 -5.03 35.28 4.26
CA LYS A 84 -4.02 35.94 5.11
C LYS A 84 -4.48 37.27 5.71
N GLU A 85 -5.59 37.82 5.23
CA GLU A 85 -6.14 39.09 5.70
C GLU A 85 -7.21 38.91 6.80
N VAL A 86 -7.25 37.73 7.43
CA VAL A 86 -8.09 37.38 8.60
C VAL A 86 -7.19 37.10 9.79
#